data_AF-A0A2H1KHF3-F1
#
_entry.id   AF-A0A2H1KHF3-F1
#
_cell.length_a   1.000
_cell.length_b   1.000
_cell.length_c   1.000
_cell.angle_alpha   90.00
_cell.angle_beta   90.00
_cell.angle_gamma   90.00
#
_symmetry.space_group_name_H-M   'P 1'
#
loop_
_entity.id
_entity.type
_entity.pdbx_description
1 polymer ?
#
loop_
_entity_poly.entity_id
_entity_poly.type
_entity_poly.pdbx_seq_one_letter_code
_entity_poly.pdbx_strand_id
1 'polypeptide(L)' 'MNTTTVLERLYSLRALEEAGYSGRATLTKLIKTGAIPAVLTPAGYKIRESDLHLIAVPVVPEGGDAA' A
#
# COMPACT_ATOMS: atom_id res chain seq x y z
N MET A 1 -13.74 6.58 27.91
CA MET A 1 -13.07 6.01 26.74
C MET A 1 -12.93 7.12 25.71
N ASN A 2 -11.77 7.76 25.67
CA ASN A 2 -11.54 8.85 24.72
C ASN A 2 -11.28 8.21 23.36
N THR A 3 -12.30 8.16 22.51
CA THR A 3 -12.15 7.89 21.07
C THR A 3 -11.39 9.07 20.47
N THR A 4 -10.07 9.04 20.58
CA THR A 4 -9.19 9.92 19.82
C THR A 4 -9.44 9.58 18.37
N THR A 5 -10.24 10.38 17.67
CA THR A 5 -10.42 10.33 16.22
C THR A 5 -9.10 10.72 15.60
N VAL A 6 -8.15 9.78 15.56
CA VAL A 6 -6.89 9.97 14.85
C VAL A 6 -7.28 10.11 13.39
N LEU A 7 -7.05 11.28 12.82
CA LEU A 7 -7.22 11.52 11.39
C LEU A 7 -6.22 10.63 10.66
N GLU A 8 -6.67 9.46 10.24
CA GLU A 8 -5.87 8.49 9.53
C GLU A 8 -5.54 9.02 8.13
N ARG A 9 -4.25 9.01 7.77
CA ARG A 9 -3.79 9.47 6.46
C ARG A 9 -4.17 8.46 5.38
N LEU A 10 -4.62 8.99 4.24
CA LEU A 10 -5.02 8.21 3.08
C LEU A 10 -4.10 8.54 1.90
N TYR A 11 -3.42 7.53 1.38
CA TYR A 11 -2.51 7.63 0.26
C TYR A 11 -3.18 7.15 -1.03
N SER A 12 -3.03 7.92 -2.10
CA SER A 12 -3.47 7.48 -3.44
C SER A 12 -2.48 6.48 -4.01
N LEU A 13 -2.93 5.64 -4.94
CA LEU A 13 -2.03 4.68 -5.61
C LEU A 13 -0.85 5.38 -6.32
N ARG A 14 -1.08 6.58 -6.85
CA ARG A 14 -0.03 7.40 -7.46
C ARG A 14 1.02 7.84 -6.45
N ALA A 15 0.59 8.33 -5.27
CA ALA A 15 1.53 8.75 -4.23
C ALA A 15 2.39 7.58 -3.72
N LEU A 16 1.82 6.37 -3.66
CA LEU A 16 2.53 5.16 -3.26
C LEU A 16 3.53 4.69 -4.32
N GLU A 17 3.17 4.83 -5.59
CA GLU A 17 4.08 4.58 -6.72
C GLU A 17 5.25 5.58 -6.72
N GLU A 18 4.97 6.88 -6.54
CA GLU A 18 5.98 7.94 -6.44
C GLU A 18 6.87 7.78 -5.20
N ALA A 19 6.36 7.20 -4.11
CA ALA A 19 7.12 6.87 -2.91
C ALA A 19 7.92 5.55 -3.02
N GLY A 20 7.85 4.84 -4.15
CA GLY A 20 8.66 3.65 -4.41
C GLY A 20 8.13 2.34 -3.80
N TYR A 21 6.87 2.29 -3.35
CA TYR A 21 6.29 1.05 -2.82
C TYR A 21 6.10 -0.01 -3.91
N SER A 22 5.25 0.28 -4.88
CA SER A 22 4.89 -0.64 -5.96
C SER A 22 4.19 0.11 -7.08
N GLY A 23 4.29 -0.42 -8.31
CA GLY A 23 3.61 0.15 -9.47
C GLY A 23 2.08 0.12 -9.31
N ARG A 24 1.41 1.10 -9.93
CA ARG A 24 -0.04 1.29 -9.80
C ARG A 24 -0.87 0.05 -10.18
N ALA A 25 -0.41 -0.69 -11.20
CA ALA A 25 -1.06 -1.92 -11.67
C ALA A 25 -1.02 -3.03 -10.61
N THR A 26 0.14 -3.21 -9.96
CA THR A 26 0.33 -4.18 -8.87
C THR A 26 -0.56 -3.83 -7.68
N LEU A 27 -0.56 -2.56 -7.26
CA LEU A 27 -1.41 -2.09 -6.17
C LEU A 27 -2.89 -2.33 -6.46
N THR A 28 -3.33 -2.02 -7.68
CA THR A 28 -4.73 -2.25 -8.11
C THR A 28 -5.08 -3.75 -8.09
N LYS A 29 -4.16 -4.62 -8.51
CA LYS A 29 -4.35 -6.08 -8.45
C LYS A 29 -4.52 -6.54 -7.01
N LEU A 30 -3.63 -6.11 -6.11
CA LEU A 30 -3.66 -6.48 -4.69
C LEU A 30 -4.96 -6.05 -3.99
N ILE A 31 -5.48 -4.87 -4.33
CA ILE A 31 -6.78 -4.40 -3.85
C ILE A 31 -7.91 -5.29 -4.37
N LYS A 32 -7.90 -5.60 -5.67
CA LYS A 32 -8.94 -6.44 -6.29
C LYS A 32 -8.93 -7.88 -5.79
N THR A 33 -7.77 -8.42 -5.43
CA THR A 33 -7.65 -9.76 -4.84
C THR A 33 -7.91 -9.76 -3.32
N GLY A 34 -8.19 -8.61 -2.71
CA GLY A 34 -8.42 -8.48 -1.27
C GLY A 34 -7.16 -8.66 -0.42
N ALA A 35 -5.97 -8.62 -1.02
CA ALA A 35 -4.71 -8.75 -0.32
C ALA A 35 -4.38 -7.50 0.51
N ILE A 36 -4.86 -6.33 0.07
CA ILE A 36 -4.65 -5.06 0.77
C ILE A 36 -5.97 -4.30 0.86
N PRO A 37 -6.37 -3.87 2.07
CA PRO A 37 -7.56 -3.06 2.25
C PRO A 37 -7.37 -1.68 1.60
N ALA A 38 -8.39 -1.22 0.89
CA ALA A 38 -8.43 0.11 0.31
C ALA A 38 -9.81 0.74 0.49
N VAL A 39 -9.81 2.05 0.60
CA VAL A 39 -11.00 2.89 0.65
C VAL A 39 -11.27 3.43 -0.75
N LEU A 40 -12.46 3.14 -1.29
CA LEU A 40 -12.90 3.75 -2.54
C LEU A 40 -13.39 5.16 -2.27
N THR A 41 -12.80 6.14 -2.95
CA THR A 41 -13.21 7.55 -2.92
C THR A 41 -13.63 8.01 -4.32
N PRO A 42 -14.29 9.16 -4.47
CA PRO A 42 -14.59 9.71 -5.81
C PRO A 42 -13.34 9.92 -6.68
N ALA A 43 -12.17 10.11 -6.06
CA ALA A 43 -10.88 10.25 -6.72
C ALA A 43 -10.16 8.91 -7.01
N GLY A 44 -10.80 7.78 -6.69
CA GLY A 44 -10.25 6.42 -6.83
C GLY A 44 -9.87 5.77 -5.49
N TYR A 45 -9.11 4.68 -5.59
CA TYR A 45 -8.67 3.90 -4.43
C TYR A 45 -7.61 4.67 -3.62
N LYS A 46 -7.79 4.65 -2.29
CA LYS A 46 -6.81 5.13 -1.32
C LYS A 46 -6.51 4.04 -0.30
N ILE A 47 -5.25 3.97 0.14
CA ILE A 47 -4.79 3.03 1.16
C ILE A 47 -4.47 3.82 2.43
N ARG A 48 -4.85 3.28 3.58
CA ARG A 48 -4.58 3.91 4.88
C ARG A 48 -3.11 3.77 5.21
N GLU A 49 -2.55 4.74 5.93
CA GLU A 49 -1.19 4.69 6.43
C GLU A 49 -0.90 3.41 7.22
N SER A 50 -1.87 3.01 8.06
CA SER A 50 -1.80 1.79 8.86
C SER A 50 -1.65 0.52 8.03
N ASP A 51 -2.14 0.51 6.78
CA ASP A 51 -2.14 -0.68 5.92
C ASP A 51 -0.93 -0.72 4.96
N LEU A 52 -0.07 0.29 4.96
CA LEU A 52 1.08 0.36 4.03
C LEU A 52 2.08 -0.78 4.23
N HIS A 53 2.17 -1.32 5.45
CA HIS A 53 3.02 -2.47 5.75
C HIS A 53 2.62 -3.74 4.98
N LEU A 54 1.37 -3.83 4.50
CA LEU A 54 0.89 -4.95 3.68
C LEU A 54 1.36 -4.84 2.21
N ILE A 55 1.72 -3.63 1.77
CA ILE A 55 2.28 -3.37 0.44
C ILE A 55 3.78 -3.68 0.42
N ALA A 56 4.47 -3.39 1.53
CA ALA A 56 5.90 -3.55 1.66
C ALA A 56 6.26 -5.06 1.68
N VAL A 57 6.39 -5.65 0.49
CA VAL A 57 7.00 -6.97 0.36
C VAL A 57 8.50 -6.78 0.61
N PRO A 58 9.09 -7.45 1.61
CA PRO A 58 10.53 -7.43 1.77
C PRO A 58 11.16 -7.97 0.48
N VAL A 59 11.95 -7.14 -0.19
CA VAL A 59 12.90 -7.64 -1.18
C VAL A 59 13.92 -8.42 -0.38
N VAL A 60 13.75 -9.75 -0.32
CA VAL A 60 14.90 -10.61 -0.07
C VAL A 60 15.74 -10.43 -1.32
N PRO A 61 16.93 -9.79 -1.26
CA PRO A 61 17.82 -9.81 -2.41
C PRO A 61 18.02 -11.29 -2.73
N GLU A 62 17.56 -11.74 -3.90
CA GLU A 62 17.85 -13.09 -4.37
C GLU A 62 19.35 -13.29 -4.19
N GLY A 63 19.69 -14.37 -3.48
CA GLY A 63 21.05 -14.64 -3.04
C GLY A 63 22.03 -14.36 -4.16
N GLY A 64 23.06 -13.58 -3.82
CA GLY A 64 24.28 -13.55 -4.62
C GLY A 64 24.83 -14.98 -4.67
N ASP A 65 24.45 -15.72 -5.70
CA ASP A 65 25.16 -16.89 -6.18
C ASP A 65 26.46 -16.37 -6.78
N ALA A 66 27.42 -16.13 -5.90
CA ALA A 66 28.83 -16.05 -6.26
C ALA A 66 29.39 -17.46 -6.10
N ALA A 67 29.15 -18.30 -7.10
CA ALA A 67 29.89 -19.54 -7.32
C ALA A 67 31.14 -19.27 -8.15
#